data_AF-A0A645JL01-F1
#
_entry.id   AF-A0A645JL01-F1
#
_cell.length_a   1.000
_cell.length_b   1.000
_cell.length_c   1.000
_cell.angle_alpha   90.00
_cell.angle_beta   90.00
_cell.angle_gamma   90.00
#
_symmetry.space_group_name_H-M   'P 1'
#
loop_
_entity.id
_entity.type
_entity.pdbx_description
1 polymer ?
#
loop_
_entity_poly.entity_id
_entity_poly.type
_entity_poly.pdbx_seq_one_letter_code
_entity_poly.pdbx_strand_id
1 'polypeptide(L)' 'MYSVIQTSAQLGMQTLDQSLLELVRRNVVSGAEARARAANKDSFPGA' A
#
# COMPACT_ATOMS: atom_id res chain seq x y z
N MET A 1 0.96 -8.74 -11.89
CA MET A 1 0.95 -7.87 -13.10
C MET A 1 1.40 -6.50 -12.64
N TYR A 2 2.63 -6.08 -13.00
CA TYR A 2 3.16 -4.79 -12.57
C TYR A 2 2.70 -3.69 -13.54
N SER A 3 1.68 -2.93 -13.13
CA SER A 3 1.06 -1.86 -13.92
C SER A 3 1.99 -0.64 -14.03
N VAL A 4 1.83 0.20 -15.04
CA VAL A 4 2.61 1.44 -15.27
C VAL A 4 2.70 2.34 -14.02
N ILE A 5 1.66 2.36 -13.19
CA ILE A 5 1.61 3.08 -11.91
C ILE A 5 2.66 2.59 -10.91
N GLN A 6 3.04 1.31 -10.93
CA GLN A 6 4.02 0.73 -10.00
C GLN A 6 5.47 1.07 -10.36
N THR A 7 5.79 1.26 -11.63
CA THR A 7 7.15 1.59 -12.09
C THR A 7 7.39 3.10 -12.23
N SER A 8 6.34 3.89 -12.39
CA SER A 8 6.44 5.35 -12.49
C SER A 8 6.36 6.08 -11.14
N ALA A 9 6.85 5.47 -10.06
CA ALA A 9 6.96 6.14 -8.75
C ALA A 9 7.78 7.44 -8.83
N GLN A 10 8.78 7.49 -9.72
CA GLN A 10 9.59 8.69 -9.98
C GLN A 10 8.80 9.85 -10.60
N LEU A 11 7.65 9.57 -11.24
CA LEU A 11 6.74 10.58 -11.78
C LEU A 11 5.63 10.94 -10.78
N GLY A 12 5.74 10.48 -9.53
CA GLY A 12 4.75 10.71 -8.48
C GLY A 12 3.54 9.77 -8.53
N MET A 13 3.56 8.73 -9.38
CA MET A 13 2.49 7.75 -9.39
C MET A 13 2.60 6.83 -8.17
N GLN A 14 1.53 6.76 -7.38
CA GLN A 14 1.44 5.92 -6.20
C GLN A 14 0.23 4.99 -6.34
N THR A 15 0.43 3.69 -6.08
CA THR A 15 -0.72 2.78 -5.94
C THR A 15 -1.35 2.95 -4.57
N LEU A 16 -2.63 2.59 -4.45
CA LEU A 16 -3.32 2.55 -3.17
C LEU A 16 -2.54 1.72 -2.13
N ASP A 17 -2.04 0.53 -2.50
CA ASP A 17 -1.27 -0.31 -1.59
C ASP A 17 0.03 0.35 -1.11
N GLN A 18 0.74 1.09 -1.98
CA GLN A 18 1.94 1.84 -1.57
C GLN A 18 1.60 2.96 -0.58
N SER A 19 0.51 3.68 -0.82
CA SER A 19 0.04 4.74 0.10
C SER A 19 -0.36 4.16 1.45
N LEU A 20 -1.14 3.07 1.45
CA LEU A 20 -1.56 2.39 2.67
C LEU A 20 -0.37 1.81 3.45
N LEU A 21 0.62 1.23 2.78
CA LEU A 21 1.84 0.74 3.42
C LEU A 21 2.62 1.87 4.11
N GLU A 22 2.70 3.03 3.49
CA GLU A 22 3.35 4.19 4.06
C GLU A 22 2.60 4.67 5.32
N LEU A 23 1.28 4.73 5.27
CA LEU A 23 0.44 5.11 6.41
C LEU A 23 0.60 4.13 7.58
N VAL A 24 0.68 2.82 7.31
CA VAL A 24 0.95 1.80 8.34
C VAL A 24 2.34 2.00 8.95
N ARG A 25 3.37 2.22 8.12
CA ARG A 25 4.75 2.48 8.60
C ARG A 25 4.84 3.74 9.45
N ARG A 26 4.05 4.77 9.13
CA ARG A 26 3.93 6.00 9.91
C ARG A 26 3.06 5.83 11.17
N ASN A 27 2.54 4.62 11.43
CA ASN A 27 1.58 4.33 12.51
C ASN A 27 0.33 5.22 12.48
N VAL A 28 -0.07 5.71 11.30
CA VAL A 28 -1.28 6.52 11.11
C VAL A 28 -2.52 5.63 11.05
N VAL A 29 -2.38 4.41 10.50
CA VAL A 29 -3.45 3.40 10.41
C VAL A 29 -2.93 2.04 10.86
N SER A 30 -3.83 1.20 11.36
CA SER A 30 -3.47 -0.18 11.74
C SER A 30 -3.24 -1.06 10.49
N GLY A 31 -2.34 -2.04 10.61
CA GLY A 31 -2.08 -3.01 9.54
C GLY A 31 -3.33 -3.80 9.12
N ALA A 32 -4.20 -4.11 10.08
CA ALA A 32 -5.48 -4.79 9.85
C ALA A 32 -6.46 -3.93 9.04
N GLU A 33 -6.62 -2.64 9.36
CA GLU A 33 -7.48 -1.74 8.60
C GLU A 33 -6.93 -1.46 7.20
N ALA A 34 -5.62 -1.29 7.07
CA ALA A 34 -4.98 -1.11 5.78
C ALA A 34 -5.20 -2.34 4.88
N ARG A 35 -5.07 -3.55 5.43
CA ARG A 35 -5.34 -4.83 4.72
C ARG A 35 -6.78 -4.95 4.25
N ALA A 36 -7.76 -4.50 5.04
CA ALA A 36 -9.17 -4.54 4.66
C ALA A 36 -9.42 -3.74 3.36
N ARG A 37 -8.76 -2.58 3.24
CA ARG A 37 -8.90 -1.65 2.10
C ARG A 37 -7.91 -1.91 0.95
N ALA A 38 -6.82 -2.63 1.21
CA ALA A 38 -5.82 -2.98 0.23
C ALA A 38 -6.35 -3.91 -0.87
N ALA A 39 -5.84 -3.71 -2.09
CA ALA A 39 -6.07 -4.65 -3.18
C ALA A 39 -5.21 -5.91 -2.99
N ASN A 40 -3.94 -5.75 -2.58
CA ASN A 40 -3.04 -6.84 -2.25
C ASN A 40 -2.93 -7.03 -0.74
N LYS A 41 -3.80 -7.88 -0.19
CA LYS A 41 -3.91 -8.12 1.25
C LYS A 41 -2.66 -8.77 1.86
N ASP A 42 -1.91 -9.53 1.08
CA ASP A 42 -0.68 -10.20 1.50
C ASP A 42 0.51 -9.25 1.69
N SER A 43 0.41 -8.02 1.17
CA SER A 43 1.45 -7.01 1.35
C SER A 43 1.45 -6.39 2.76
N PHE A 44 0.43 -6.65 3.59
CA PHE A 44 0.25 -6.01 4.90
C PHE A 44 0.53 -6.98 6.06
N PRO A 45 1.45 -6.64 6.99
CA PRO A 45 1.76 -7.48 8.16
C PRO A 45 0.63 -7.41 9.20
N GLY A 46 0.25 -8.56 9.75
CA GLY A 46 -0.82 -8.73 10.75
C GLY A 46 -1.77 -9.86 10.35
N ALA A 47 -1.46 -11.07 10.84
CA ALA A 47 -2.39 -12.18 10.97
C ALA A 47 -2.72 -12.34 12.46
#